data_AF-A0A915CDE0-F1
#
_entry.id   AF-A0A915CDE0-F1
#
_cell.length_a   1.000
_cell.length_b   1.000
_cell.length_c   1.000
_cell.angle_alpha   90.00
_cell.angle_beta   90.00
_cell.angle_gamma   90.00
#
_symmetry.space_group_name_H-M   'P 1'
#
loop_
_entity.id
_entity.type
_entity.pdbx_description
1 polymer ?
#
loop_
_entity_poly.entity_id
_entity_poly.type
_entity_poly.pdbx_seq_one_letter_code
_entity_poly.pdbx_strand_id
1 'polypeptide(L)'
;NVRYIIHMDIKFIVILSVMCIITFLWHSRILNSESIYQQTFKCEDNCGNSVDDISLDESVDENNVVLEKGTNIYFPKSDHNCSRFFDDEIYANEKQKTPLILDSSADTRIDASCKAIRRRVLPGLISPTKFEVDFPVAFVRVVYKDYLLQELLFKLQYTPMNLFCFVIDEKSTALFKEQISNLTECFPNAISSQLQLPIDSAGHNMLNGFFECFRLLLTRSKWKYVITLQNHDIPLRTNFELVNILRALNGSNDVGVLHAIPQRIPKNIQWTYKALHLFKDESKNDNRSLKITKGSASCSLSRAFVDFIVNELDVRIFIELFNRMHYGVDEMLFSTLHSNEGLDAPGGYTTQCLNKFNGYITRYVVWKRSKQCKSGIDRHRVCILGIADLADLARSRFLFANKMIPFIDYSAISCWAQYLLNRSRIENRKRSINTYYYSHLPVVTFNKQRYSFTKNITNFGC
;
A
#
# COMPACT_ATOMS: atom_id res chain seq x y z
N ASN A 1 -8.72 -50.93 42.66
CA ASN A 1 -9.60 -49.86 42.13
C ASN A 1 -9.71 -48.59 42.96
N VAL A 2 -9.52 -48.58 44.28
CA VAL A 2 -9.58 -47.32 45.08
C VAL A 2 -8.33 -46.44 44.94
N ARG A 3 -7.13 -47.03 44.80
CA ARG A 3 -5.87 -46.27 44.62
C ARG A 3 -5.74 -45.52 43.29
N TYR A 4 -6.43 -45.99 42.24
CA TYR A 4 -6.35 -45.35 40.90
C TYR A 4 -7.25 -44.11 40.80
N ILE A 5 -8.38 -44.11 41.51
CA ILE A 5 -9.33 -42.99 41.55
C ILE A 5 -8.74 -41.81 42.34
N ILE A 6 -8.16 -42.08 43.52
CA ILE A 6 -7.51 -41.05 44.35
C ILE A 6 -6.36 -40.36 43.61
N HIS A 7 -5.60 -41.11 42.80
CA HIS A 7 -4.47 -40.54 42.06
C HIS A 7 -4.91 -39.66 40.87
N MET A 8 -6.09 -39.93 40.30
CA MET A 8 -6.69 -39.14 39.23
C MET A 8 -7.29 -37.84 39.78
N ASP A 9 -7.98 -37.91 40.92
CA ASP A 9 -8.59 -36.75 41.57
C ASP A 9 -7.53 -35.74 42.05
N ILE A 10 -6.42 -36.22 42.62
CA ILE A 10 -5.32 -35.33 43.04
C ILE A 10 -4.68 -34.64 41.83
N LYS A 11 -4.49 -35.34 40.70
CA LYS A 11 -3.97 -34.72 39.47
C LYS A 11 -4.94 -33.69 38.90
N PHE A 12 -6.24 -33.95 38.95
CA PHE A 12 -7.26 -33.02 38.45
C PHE A 12 -7.34 -31.75 39.32
N ILE A 13 -7.26 -31.90 40.65
CA ILE A 13 -7.23 -30.77 41.60
C ILE A 13 -5.96 -29.93 41.41
N VAL A 14 -4.80 -30.55 41.22
CA VAL A 14 -3.55 -29.81 40.97
C VAL A 14 -3.62 -29.03 39.66
N ILE A 15 -4.18 -29.61 38.59
CA ILE A 15 -4.34 -28.92 37.29
C ILE A 15 -5.31 -27.73 37.41
N LEU A 16 -6.44 -27.90 38.10
CA LEU A 16 -7.39 -26.80 38.34
C LEU A 16 -6.77 -25.68 39.19
N SER A 17 -5.96 -26.04 40.18
CA SER A 17 -5.25 -25.08 41.05
C SER A 17 -4.22 -24.26 40.25
N VAL A 18 -3.44 -24.92 39.37
CA VAL A 18 -2.46 -24.25 38.50
C VAL A 18 -3.16 -23.35 37.48
N MET A 19 -4.29 -23.78 36.89
CA MET A 19 -5.05 -22.92 35.98
C MET A 19 -5.64 -21.70 36.69
N CYS A 20 -6.16 -21.85 37.93
CA CYS A 20 -6.62 -20.70 38.73
C CYS A 20 -5.50 -19.72 39.08
N ILE A 21 -4.29 -20.21 39.41
CA ILE A 21 -3.14 -19.34 39.70
C ILE A 21 -2.71 -18.59 38.42
N ILE A 22 -2.71 -19.26 37.27
CA ILE A 22 -2.37 -18.62 35.98
C ILE A 22 -3.42 -17.57 35.61
N THR A 23 -4.72 -17.84 35.75
CA THR A 23 -5.77 -16.85 35.47
C THR A 23 -5.73 -15.67 36.45
N PHE A 24 -5.43 -15.92 37.73
CA PHE A 24 -5.27 -14.85 38.74
C PHE A 24 -4.04 -13.98 38.46
N LEU A 25 -2.91 -14.57 38.05
CA LEU A 25 -1.71 -13.83 37.62
C LEU A 25 -1.94 -13.05 36.31
N TRP A 26 -2.79 -13.59 35.42
CA TRP A 26 -3.14 -12.92 34.17
C TRP A 26 -4.09 -11.72 34.41
N HIS A 27 -5.11 -11.87 35.27
CA HIS A 27 -5.97 -10.76 35.69
C HIS A 27 -5.22 -9.70 36.52
N SER A 28 -4.28 -10.11 37.39
CA SER A 28 -3.39 -9.20 38.12
C SER A 28 -2.50 -8.37 37.17
N ARG A 29 -2.03 -8.94 36.06
CA ARG A 29 -1.28 -8.19 35.03
C ARG A 29 -2.16 -7.23 34.23
N ILE A 30 -3.41 -7.57 33.98
CA ILE A 30 -4.37 -6.71 33.27
C ILE A 30 -4.76 -5.51 34.13
N LEU A 31 -4.98 -5.71 35.43
CA LEU A 31 -5.30 -4.63 36.38
C LEU A 31 -4.13 -3.66 36.64
N ASN A 32 -2.88 -4.05 36.34
CA ASN A 32 -1.71 -3.17 36.39
C ASN A 32 -1.41 -2.44 35.06
N SER A 33 -2.21 -2.65 34.01
CA SER A 33 -2.02 -1.99 32.70
C SER A 33 -2.92 -0.76 32.45
N GLU A 34 -3.77 -0.38 33.41
CA GLU A 34 -4.68 0.76 33.27
C GLU A 34 -4.08 2.14 33.63
N SER A 35 -2.76 2.25 33.88
CA SER A 35 -2.14 3.55 34.24
C SER A 35 -1.40 4.28 33.10
N ILE A 36 -1.62 3.94 31.83
CA ILE A 36 -0.96 4.61 30.69
C ILE A 36 -2.00 5.28 29.77
N TYR A 37 -2.90 6.07 30.35
CA TYR A 37 -3.80 6.96 29.61
C TYR A 37 -4.03 8.26 30.38
N GLN A 38 -2.95 9.00 30.66
CA GLN A 38 -3.01 10.42 31.04
C GLN A 38 -1.60 11.03 31.00
N GLN A 39 -1.12 11.35 29.79
CA GLN A 39 -0.17 12.45 29.64
C GLN A 39 -0.89 13.58 28.92
N THR A 40 -1.42 14.47 29.74
CA THR A 40 -1.85 15.81 29.37
C THR A 40 -0.64 16.58 28.85
N PHE A 41 -0.64 16.89 27.55
CA PHE A 41 0.23 17.92 27.01
C PHE A 41 -0.16 19.26 27.65
N LYS A 42 0.64 19.73 28.61
CA LYS A 42 0.65 21.14 29.01
C LYS A 42 1.26 21.92 27.85
N CYS A 43 0.44 22.66 27.11
CA CYS A 43 0.92 23.77 26.31
C CYS A 43 1.39 24.86 27.29
N GLU A 44 2.68 25.16 27.27
CA GLU A 44 3.21 26.41 27.81
C GLU A 44 2.93 27.54 26.81
N ASP A 45 2.75 28.74 27.34
CA ASP A 45 2.03 29.88 26.76
C ASP A 45 2.48 30.31 25.34
N ASN A 46 1.51 30.83 24.56
CA ASN A 46 1.58 31.48 23.22
C ASN A 46 1.11 30.72 21.96
N CYS A 47 0.14 29.81 22.05
CA CYS A 47 -0.68 29.45 20.88
C CYS A 47 -1.82 30.46 20.68
N GLY A 48 -1.52 31.59 20.06
CA GLY A 48 -2.50 32.57 19.62
C GLY A 48 -1.93 33.53 18.60
N ASN A 49 -2.04 33.21 17.30
CA ASN A 49 -2.61 34.08 16.25
C ASN A 49 -2.40 33.50 14.84
N SER A 50 -3.50 33.52 14.08
CA SER A 50 -3.64 33.52 12.60
C SER A 50 -2.74 32.60 11.76
N VAL A 51 -3.36 31.54 11.22
CA VAL A 51 -2.89 30.79 10.06
C VAL A 51 -3.20 31.61 8.81
N ASP A 52 -2.27 32.45 8.38
CA ASP A 52 -2.17 32.98 7.01
C ASP A 52 -0.67 33.14 6.68
N ASP A 53 -0.30 32.78 5.45
CA ASP A 53 1.05 32.85 4.84
C ASP A 53 2.17 32.00 5.46
N ILE A 54 2.26 30.74 5.02
CA ILE A 54 3.57 30.05 4.95
C ILE A 54 4.23 30.46 3.63
N SER A 55 4.94 31.60 3.66
CA SER A 55 5.97 31.92 2.69
C SER A 55 7.10 30.89 2.81
N LEU A 56 7.38 30.19 1.71
CA LEU A 56 8.57 29.36 1.56
C LEU A 56 9.81 30.26 1.56
N ASP A 57 10.42 30.42 2.72
CA ASP A 57 11.75 31.00 2.83
C ASP A 57 12.53 30.27 3.93
N GLU A 58 13.03 29.08 3.58
CA GLU A 58 14.22 28.53 4.24
C GLU A 58 15.38 28.74 3.27
N SER A 59 16.20 29.73 3.60
CA SER A 59 17.46 30.08 2.97
C SER A 59 18.35 28.85 2.79
N VAL A 60 18.40 28.34 1.56
CA VAL A 60 19.47 27.45 1.12
C VAL A 60 20.72 28.30 1.05
N ASP A 61 21.68 28.01 1.92
CA ASP A 61 22.99 28.65 1.94
C ASP A 61 23.71 28.32 0.61
N GLU A 62 23.59 29.23 -0.35
CA GLU A 62 24.25 29.19 -1.65
C GLU A 62 25.72 29.55 -1.47
N ASN A 63 26.58 28.57 -1.22
CA ASN A 63 28.00 28.72 -1.51
C ASN A 63 28.65 27.40 -1.95
N ASN A 64 28.91 27.34 -3.27
CA ASN A 64 29.89 26.52 -3.98
C ASN A 64 29.81 24.99 -3.83
N VAL A 65 28.84 24.39 -4.53
CA VAL A 65 29.03 23.04 -5.11
C VAL A 65 29.08 23.18 -6.62
N VAL A 66 30.29 23.18 -7.17
CA VAL A 66 30.50 22.98 -8.60
C VAL A 66 30.04 21.56 -8.92
N LEU A 67 28.80 21.44 -9.39
CA LEU A 67 28.18 20.20 -9.85
C LEU A 67 28.75 19.85 -11.22
N GLU A 68 29.67 18.90 -11.26
CA GLU A 68 30.07 18.27 -12.52
C GLU A 68 28.86 17.62 -13.21
N LYS A 69 28.80 17.78 -14.54
CA LYS A 69 27.81 17.16 -15.42
C LYS A 69 27.92 15.63 -15.35
N GLY A 70 27.14 15.03 -14.46
CA GLY A 70 26.99 13.58 -14.32
C GLY A 70 26.13 13.27 -13.11
N THR A 71 24.81 13.17 -13.31
CA THR A 71 23.81 12.93 -12.25
C THR A 71 24.13 11.67 -11.44
N ASN A 72 24.68 11.84 -10.24
CA ASN A 72 24.92 10.76 -9.28
C ASN A 72 23.59 10.33 -8.65
N ILE A 73 23.07 9.18 -9.11
CA ILE A 73 22.02 8.45 -8.40
C ILE A 73 22.71 7.74 -7.25
N TYR A 74 22.37 8.11 -6.00
CA TYR A 74 23.02 7.60 -4.79
C TYR A 74 22.67 6.14 -4.42
N PHE A 75 22.06 5.40 -5.33
CA PHE A 75 21.77 3.97 -5.17
C PHE A 75 22.72 3.17 -6.04
N PRO A 76 23.01 1.90 -5.70
CA PRO A 76 23.83 1.06 -6.55
C PRO A 76 23.34 1.11 -8.00
N LYS A 77 24.24 1.44 -8.91
CA LYS A 77 23.90 1.61 -10.32
C LYS A 77 24.21 0.32 -11.04
N SER A 78 23.32 -0.09 -11.93
CA SER A 78 23.68 -1.14 -12.90
C SER A 78 24.73 -0.58 -13.85
N ASP A 79 25.80 -1.33 -14.11
CA ASP A 79 26.82 -1.00 -15.11
C ASP A 79 26.33 -1.21 -16.55
N HIS A 80 25.14 -1.78 -16.72
CA HIS A 80 24.53 -1.99 -18.03
C HIS A 80 24.07 -0.67 -18.65
N ASN A 81 23.98 -0.65 -19.99
CA ASN A 81 23.39 0.46 -20.72
C ASN A 81 21.85 0.39 -20.61
N CYS A 82 21.31 0.97 -19.52
CA CYS A 82 19.89 0.88 -19.19
C CYS A 82 18.95 1.38 -20.29
N SER A 83 19.34 2.37 -21.11
CA SER A 83 18.46 2.89 -22.16
C SER A 83 18.21 1.87 -23.26
N ARG A 84 19.15 0.93 -23.50
CA ARG A 84 18.97 -0.12 -24.51
C ARG A 84 17.90 -1.14 -24.12
N PHE A 85 17.63 -1.35 -22.84
CA PHE A 85 16.67 -2.38 -22.39
C PHE A 85 15.22 -2.12 -22.81
N PHE A 86 14.89 -0.91 -23.24
CA PHE A 86 13.53 -0.56 -23.66
C PHE A 86 13.26 -0.84 -25.14
N ASP A 87 14.30 -0.90 -25.96
CA ASP A 87 14.19 -0.98 -27.43
C ASP A 87 15.01 -2.14 -28.05
N ASP A 88 15.88 -2.80 -27.30
CA ASP A 88 16.76 -3.88 -27.75
C ASP A 88 16.52 -5.16 -26.92
N GLU A 89 15.60 -5.99 -27.41
CA GLU A 89 15.22 -7.25 -26.76
C GLU A 89 16.38 -8.27 -26.71
N ILE A 90 17.28 -8.25 -27.70
CA ILE A 90 18.45 -9.16 -27.73
C ILE A 90 19.40 -8.78 -26.59
N TYR A 91 19.72 -7.49 -26.46
CA TYR A 91 20.57 -6.98 -25.38
C TYR A 91 19.94 -7.23 -24.00
N ALA A 92 18.64 -7.00 -23.85
CA ALA A 92 17.93 -7.25 -22.60
C ALA A 92 18.01 -8.73 -22.18
N ASN A 93 17.74 -9.66 -23.11
CA ASN A 93 17.82 -11.11 -22.87
C ASN A 93 19.25 -11.59 -22.59
N GLU A 94 20.26 -10.96 -23.22
CA GLU A 94 21.66 -11.26 -22.95
C GLU A 94 22.06 -10.84 -21.52
N LYS A 95 21.77 -9.59 -21.14
CA LYS A 95 22.21 -9.02 -19.86
C LYS A 95 21.42 -9.53 -18.66
N GLN A 96 20.19 -9.99 -18.85
CA GLN A 96 19.43 -10.59 -17.76
C GLN A 96 20.08 -11.88 -17.22
N LYS A 97 20.94 -12.55 -17.99
CA LYS A 97 21.70 -13.73 -17.51
C LYS A 97 22.76 -13.37 -16.47
N THR A 98 23.15 -12.10 -16.38
CA THR A 98 24.19 -11.58 -15.47
C THR A 98 23.69 -10.27 -14.83
N PRO A 99 22.64 -10.34 -14.00
CA PRO A 99 22.10 -9.15 -13.37
C PRO A 99 23.01 -8.70 -12.21
N LEU A 100 22.98 -7.41 -11.90
CA LEU A 100 23.43 -6.91 -10.61
C LEU A 100 22.48 -7.45 -9.55
N ILE A 101 23.04 -7.95 -8.45
CA ILE A 101 22.31 -8.49 -7.31
C ILE A 101 22.64 -7.64 -6.09
N LEU A 102 21.63 -7.30 -5.29
CA LEU A 102 21.83 -6.77 -3.95
C LEU A 102 21.38 -7.81 -2.92
N ASP A 103 22.34 -8.32 -2.17
CA ASP A 103 22.10 -9.19 -1.03
C ASP A 103 21.72 -8.38 0.23
N SER A 104 21.40 -9.09 1.31
CA SER A 104 21.02 -8.49 2.60
C SER A 104 22.17 -7.71 3.27
N SER A 105 23.43 -7.94 2.88
CA SER A 105 24.56 -7.19 3.44
C SER A 105 24.61 -5.75 2.93
N ALA A 106 23.99 -5.46 1.79
CA ALA A 106 23.87 -4.10 1.27
C ALA A 106 23.11 -3.18 2.25
N ASP A 107 22.04 -3.69 2.87
CA ASP A 107 21.28 -2.95 3.89
C ASP A 107 22.07 -2.74 5.18
N THR A 108 23.02 -3.62 5.52
CA THR A 108 23.84 -3.46 6.74
C THR A 108 24.91 -2.37 6.61
N ARG A 109 25.30 -2.02 5.39
CA ARG A 109 26.37 -1.05 5.11
C ARG A 109 25.86 0.37 4.87
N ILE A 110 24.54 0.56 4.74
CA ILE A 110 23.98 1.86 4.40
C ILE A 110 23.86 2.75 5.64
N ASP A 111 24.37 3.96 5.54
CA ASP A 111 24.16 5.00 6.54
C ASP A 111 22.70 5.50 6.48
N ALA A 112 21.93 5.18 7.51
CA ALA A 112 20.53 5.57 7.68
C ALA A 112 20.35 6.78 8.62
N SER A 113 21.38 7.62 8.78
CA SER A 113 21.22 8.94 9.44
C SER A 113 20.41 9.89 8.58
N CYS A 114 19.71 10.86 9.19
CA CYS A 114 18.92 11.83 8.43
C CYS A 114 19.73 12.63 7.42
N LYS A 115 20.98 12.97 7.73
CA LYS A 115 21.88 13.64 6.78
C LYS A 115 22.10 12.78 5.54
N ALA A 116 22.39 11.49 5.72
CA ALA A 116 22.65 10.57 4.63
C ALA A 116 21.38 10.29 3.82
N ILE A 117 20.26 10.00 4.47
CA ILE A 117 18.96 9.76 3.83
C ILE A 117 18.53 10.97 3.01
N ARG A 118 18.52 12.17 3.59
CA ARG A 118 18.13 13.41 2.88
C ARG A 118 19.04 13.67 1.68
N ARG A 119 20.34 13.42 1.79
CA ARG A 119 21.29 13.51 0.66
C ARG A 119 20.97 12.53 -0.46
N ARG A 120 20.40 11.36 -0.18
CA ARG A 120 20.00 10.41 -1.23
C ARG A 120 18.64 10.74 -1.83
N VAL A 121 17.68 11.20 -1.02
CA VAL A 121 16.29 11.45 -1.44
C VAL A 121 16.13 12.82 -2.13
N LEU A 122 16.58 13.91 -1.52
CA LEU A 122 16.24 15.28 -1.92
C LEU A 122 16.92 15.79 -3.21
N PRO A 123 18.17 15.43 -3.53
CA PRO A 123 18.80 15.93 -4.74
C PRO A 123 18.10 15.46 -6.01
N GLY A 124 17.95 16.39 -6.97
CA GLY A 124 17.30 16.15 -8.25
C GLY A 124 15.76 16.09 -8.18
N LEU A 125 15.15 16.45 -7.04
CA LEU A 125 13.71 16.65 -6.99
C LEU A 125 13.30 17.77 -7.94
N ILE A 126 12.28 17.49 -8.73
CA ILE A 126 11.72 18.45 -9.68
C ILE A 126 10.53 19.13 -9.01
N SER A 127 10.50 20.46 -9.06
CA SER A 127 9.42 21.25 -8.47
C SER A 127 8.04 20.75 -8.93
N PRO A 128 7.09 20.55 -8.01
CA PRO A 128 5.76 20.09 -8.38
C PRO A 128 5.03 21.17 -9.19
N THR A 129 4.25 20.74 -10.17
CA THR A 129 3.30 21.64 -10.85
C THR A 129 2.18 22.03 -9.91
N LYS A 130 1.45 23.11 -10.20
CA LYS A 130 0.24 23.50 -9.44
C LYS A 130 -0.75 22.34 -9.29
N PHE A 131 -0.92 21.53 -10.34
CA PHE A 131 -1.78 20.35 -10.28
C PHE A 131 -1.32 19.29 -9.27
N GLU A 132 -0.01 19.11 -9.09
CA GLU A 132 0.54 18.17 -8.11
C GLU A 132 0.43 18.74 -6.68
N VAL A 133 0.59 20.05 -6.51
CA VAL A 133 0.38 20.74 -5.23
C VAL A 133 -1.07 20.64 -4.76
N ASP A 134 -2.03 20.86 -5.66
CA ASP A 134 -3.47 20.83 -5.36
C ASP A 134 -4.04 19.40 -5.27
N PHE A 135 -3.25 18.38 -5.63
CA PHE A 135 -3.66 16.98 -5.65
C PHE A 135 -2.63 16.06 -4.94
N PRO A 136 -2.44 16.19 -3.61
CA PRO A 136 -1.56 15.29 -2.89
C PRO A 136 -2.04 13.84 -2.91
N VAL A 137 -1.09 12.90 -3.05
CA VAL A 137 -1.34 11.46 -3.02
C VAL A 137 -0.72 10.87 -1.75
N ALA A 138 -1.47 10.00 -1.09
CA ALA A 138 -0.97 9.21 0.03
C ALA A 138 -0.53 7.81 -0.42
N PHE A 139 0.54 7.29 0.16
CA PHE A 139 1.02 5.93 -0.06
C PHE A 139 1.04 5.17 1.25
N VAL A 140 0.40 4.02 1.30
CA VAL A 140 0.46 3.10 2.43
C VAL A 140 1.28 1.89 2.02
N ARG A 141 2.41 1.67 2.68
CA ARG A 141 3.33 0.57 2.39
C ARG A 141 3.42 -0.37 3.58
N VAL A 142 3.01 -1.62 3.37
CA VAL A 142 3.29 -2.71 4.31
C VAL A 142 4.62 -3.35 3.90
N VAL A 143 5.63 -3.20 4.75
CA VAL A 143 7.03 -3.53 4.47
C VAL A 143 7.59 -4.48 5.51
N TYR A 144 8.58 -5.29 5.11
CA TYR A 144 9.21 -6.24 6.02
C TYR A 144 10.73 -6.40 5.84
N LYS A 145 11.31 -5.93 4.72
CA LYS A 145 12.75 -6.02 4.43
C LYS A 145 13.17 -5.18 3.21
N ASP A 146 14.44 -5.30 2.85
CA ASP A 146 15.08 -4.69 1.68
C ASP A 146 15.05 -3.15 1.80
N TYR A 147 15.73 -2.59 2.81
CA TYR A 147 15.65 -1.15 3.15
C TYR A 147 16.09 -0.26 1.99
N LEU A 148 17.20 -0.59 1.31
CA LEU A 148 17.66 0.17 0.14
C LEU A 148 16.61 0.25 -0.95
N LEU A 149 15.82 -0.81 -1.14
CA LEU A 149 14.68 -0.78 -2.05
C LEU A 149 13.60 0.16 -1.53
N GLN A 150 13.21 0.08 -0.25
CA GLN A 150 12.17 0.95 0.30
C GLN A 150 12.55 2.43 0.21
N GLU A 151 13.80 2.80 0.50
CA GLU A 151 14.30 4.17 0.38
C GLU A 151 14.30 4.65 -1.09
N LEU A 152 14.71 3.78 -2.03
CA LEU A 152 14.64 4.09 -3.46
C LEU A 152 13.20 4.34 -3.91
N LEU A 153 12.27 3.47 -3.52
CA LEU A 153 10.85 3.60 -3.87
C LEU A 153 10.25 4.87 -3.26
N PHE A 154 10.61 5.19 -2.02
CA PHE A 154 10.29 6.47 -1.40
C PHE A 154 10.80 7.64 -2.23
N LYS A 155 12.09 7.67 -2.62
CA LYS A 155 12.64 8.72 -3.50
C LYS A 155 11.87 8.88 -4.80
N LEU A 156 11.55 7.78 -5.48
CA LEU A 156 10.85 7.82 -6.78
C LEU A 156 9.44 8.41 -6.69
N GLN A 157 8.82 8.37 -5.50
CA GLN A 157 7.46 8.83 -5.24
C GLN A 157 7.42 10.14 -4.43
N TYR A 158 8.55 10.54 -3.83
CA TYR A 158 8.64 11.64 -2.89
C TYR A 158 8.36 12.98 -3.56
N THR A 159 7.41 13.69 -2.97
CA THR A 159 7.24 15.14 -3.10
C THR A 159 6.92 15.68 -1.71
N PRO A 160 7.19 16.97 -1.42
CA PRO A 160 6.78 17.57 -0.16
C PRO A 160 5.26 17.55 0.09
N MET A 161 4.46 17.35 -0.96
CA MET A 161 3.00 17.37 -0.89
C MET A 161 2.41 15.99 -0.60
N ASN A 162 3.01 14.93 -1.15
CA ASN A 162 2.55 13.56 -0.92
C ASN A 162 2.72 13.13 0.53
N LEU A 163 1.95 12.13 0.94
CA LEU A 163 2.01 11.54 2.28
C LEU A 163 2.47 10.08 2.19
N PHE A 164 3.22 9.63 3.19
CA PHE A 164 3.72 8.26 3.25
C PHE A 164 3.43 7.68 4.62
N CYS A 165 2.82 6.50 4.65
CA CYS A 165 2.62 5.75 5.88
C CYS A 165 3.15 4.32 5.73
N PHE A 166 4.03 3.93 6.64
CA PHE A 166 4.66 2.62 6.66
C PHE A 166 4.09 1.79 7.80
N VAL A 167 3.78 0.54 7.51
CA VAL A 167 3.52 -0.50 8.51
C VAL A 167 4.60 -1.54 8.37
N ILE A 168 5.29 -1.82 9.47
CA ILE A 168 6.41 -2.75 9.49
C ILE A 168 5.94 -4.07 10.08
N ASP A 169 6.18 -5.18 9.37
CA ASP A 169 5.91 -6.52 9.89
C ASP A 169 6.64 -6.72 11.22
N GLU A 170 5.93 -7.25 12.22
CA GLU A 170 6.51 -7.55 13.54
C GLU A 170 7.76 -8.43 13.42
N LYS A 171 7.79 -9.33 12.42
CA LYS A 171 8.88 -10.29 12.20
C LYS A 171 10.12 -9.69 11.54
N SER A 172 10.10 -8.42 11.16
CA SER A 172 11.26 -7.74 10.58
C SER A 172 12.43 -7.66 11.55
N THR A 173 13.65 -7.60 11.01
CA THR A 173 14.86 -7.43 11.81
C THR A 173 14.86 -6.09 12.54
N ALA A 174 15.51 -6.03 13.70
CA ALA A 174 15.66 -4.78 14.46
C ALA A 174 16.29 -3.67 13.61
N LEU A 175 17.34 -4.01 12.85
CA LEU A 175 17.98 -3.08 11.92
C LEU A 175 16.99 -2.50 10.89
N PHE A 176 16.16 -3.34 10.26
CA PHE A 176 15.20 -2.84 9.27
C PHE A 176 14.15 -1.91 9.90
N LYS A 177 13.67 -2.25 11.11
CA LYS A 177 12.74 -1.40 11.86
C LYS A 177 13.36 -0.03 12.17
N GLU A 178 14.60 -0.01 12.65
CA GLU A 178 15.36 1.21 12.93
C GLU A 178 15.55 2.05 11.67
N GLN A 179 15.96 1.45 10.55
CA GLN A 179 16.19 2.17 9.30
C GLN A 179 14.90 2.82 8.75
N ILE A 180 13.75 2.14 8.83
CA ILE A 180 12.47 2.73 8.45
C ILE A 180 12.05 3.84 9.44
N SER A 181 12.28 3.66 10.75
CA SER A 181 12.03 4.71 11.75
C SER A 181 12.80 5.98 11.40
N ASN A 182 14.12 5.85 11.22
CA ASN A 182 14.99 6.95 10.84
C ASN A 182 14.48 7.60 9.55
N LEU A 183 14.19 6.84 8.49
CA LEU A 183 13.64 7.38 7.25
C LEU A 183 12.39 8.24 7.51
N THR A 184 11.44 7.76 8.32
CA THR A 184 10.21 8.50 8.58
C THR A 184 10.41 9.74 9.47
N GLU A 185 11.34 9.71 10.41
CA GLU A 185 11.68 10.85 11.27
C GLU A 185 12.33 12.00 10.48
N CYS A 186 13.02 11.69 9.38
CA CYS A 186 13.70 12.70 8.56
C CYS A 186 12.77 13.52 7.65
N PHE A 187 11.50 13.11 7.48
CA PHE A 187 10.55 13.73 6.58
C PHE A 187 9.19 13.96 7.25
N PRO A 188 8.70 15.21 7.34
CA PRO A 188 7.50 15.54 8.09
C PRO A 188 6.20 14.95 7.50
N ASN A 189 6.24 14.54 6.24
CA ASN A 189 5.15 13.91 5.49
C ASN A 189 5.25 12.38 5.44
N ALA A 190 6.16 11.78 6.20
CA ALA A 190 6.30 10.34 6.37
C ALA A 190 5.93 9.92 7.80
N ILE A 191 5.25 8.78 7.93
CA ILE A 191 4.75 8.26 9.21
C ILE A 191 5.11 6.78 9.30
N SER A 192 5.70 6.36 10.41
CA SER A 192 5.82 4.95 10.76
C SER A 192 4.72 4.59 11.77
N SER A 193 3.89 3.62 11.43
CA SER A 193 2.88 3.10 12.34
C SER A 193 3.53 2.36 13.51
N GLN A 194 2.97 2.52 14.71
CA GLN A 194 3.38 1.80 15.91
C GLN A 194 2.77 0.38 15.99
N LEU A 195 1.87 0.01 15.07
CA LEU A 195 1.24 -1.30 15.05
C LEU A 195 2.27 -2.39 14.77
N GLN A 196 2.36 -3.36 15.68
CA GLN A 196 3.18 -4.57 15.53
C GLN A 196 2.26 -5.77 15.42
N LEU A 197 2.14 -6.33 14.21
CA LEU A 197 1.42 -7.58 13.94
C LEU A 197 2.22 -8.43 12.96
N PRO A 198 2.17 -9.77 13.07
CA PRO A 198 2.84 -10.64 12.11
C PRO A 198 2.04 -10.67 10.81
N ILE A 199 2.69 -10.33 9.69
CA ILE A 199 2.07 -10.30 8.36
C ILE A 199 2.67 -11.41 7.50
N ASP A 200 1.87 -12.12 6.71
CA ASP A 200 2.37 -13.23 5.90
C ASP A 200 1.91 -13.20 4.44
N SER A 201 2.41 -14.16 3.66
CA SER A 201 2.08 -14.29 2.24
C SER A 201 0.65 -14.75 1.97
N ALA A 202 -0.09 -15.18 2.99
CA ALA A 202 -1.52 -15.45 2.90
C ALA A 202 -2.36 -14.17 3.07
N GLY A 203 -1.75 -13.06 3.48
CA GLY A 203 -2.36 -11.74 3.61
C GLY A 203 -2.81 -11.42 5.05
N HIS A 204 -2.52 -12.29 6.02
CA HIS A 204 -2.96 -12.09 7.40
C HIS A 204 -2.44 -10.76 7.95
N ASN A 205 -3.30 -10.06 8.70
CA ASN A 205 -3.03 -8.76 9.31
C ASN A 205 -2.70 -7.61 8.34
N MET A 206 -2.65 -7.84 7.03
CA MET A 206 -2.35 -6.77 6.06
C MET A 206 -3.45 -5.70 6.05
N LEU A 207 -4.72 -6.10 6.16
CA LEU A 207 -5.83 -5.17 6.29
C LEU A 207 -5.75 -4.34 7.57
N ASN A 208 -5.34 -4.94 8.70
CA ASN A 208 -5.11 -4.19 9.95
C ASN A 208 -4.05 -3.10 9.74
N GLY A 209 -2.95 -3.43 9.06
CA GLY A 209 -1.93 -2.45 8.69
C GLY A 209 -2.47 -1.32 7.81
N PHE A 210 -3.22 -1.65 6.76
CA PHE A 210 -3.83 -0.61 5.90
C PHE A 210 -4.77 0.32 6.66
N PHE A 211 -5.68 -0.23 7.48
CA PHE A 211 -6.62 0.56 8.25
C PHE A 211 -5.94 1.44 9.31
N GLU A 212 -4.85 0.97 9.91
CA GLU A 212 -4.06 1.78 10.83
C GLU A 212 -3.48 3.01 10.14
N CYS A 213 -2.85 2.83 8.98
CA CYS A 213 -2.37 3.95 8.20
C CYS A 213 -3.50 4.85 7.68
N PHE A 214 -4.68 4.31 7.35
CA PHE A 214 -5.82 5.14 6.96
C PHE A 214 -6.27 6.07 8.08
N ARG A 215 -6.32 5.59 9.33
CA ARG A 215 -6.62 6.43 10.50
C ARG A 215 -5.60 7.55 10.65
N LEU A 216 -4.31 7.23 10.60
CA LEU A 216 -3.22 8.21 10.68
C LEU A 216 -3.29 9.24 9.55
N LEU A 217 -3.53 8.81 8.32
CA LEU A 217 -3.62 9.68 7.15
C LEU A 217 -4.87 10.58 7.16
N LEU A 218 -6.01 10.11 7.70
CA LEU A 218 -7.22 10.94 7.78
C LEU A 218 -7.05 12.15 8.71
N THR A 219 -6.13 12.09 9.68
CA THR A 219 -5.74 13.26 10.50
C THR A 219 -5.02 14.35 9.70
N ARG A 220 -4.49 14.01 8.52
CA ARG A 220 -3.85 14.96 7.59
C ARG A 220 -4.87 15.44 6.56
N SER A 221 -4.92 16.75 6.35
CA SER A 221 -5.79 17.36 5.35
C SER A 221 -5.22 17.23 3.92
N LYS A 222 -6.04 17.56 2.92
CA LYS A 222 -5.67 17.84 1.52
C LYS A 222 -5.42 16.66 0.57
N TRP A 223 -4.99 15.48 1.02
CA TRP A 223 -4.77 14.35 0.10
C TRP A 223 -6.07 13.89 -0.58
N LYS A 224 -5.95 13.35 -1.79
CA LYS A 224 -7.11 13.03 -2.66
C LYS A 224 -7.32 11.55 -2.85
N TYR A 225 -6.22 10.80 -2.96
CA TYR A 225 -6.20 9.35 -3.09
C TYR A 225 -5.13 8.75 -2.20
N VAL A 226 -5.39 7.54 -1.72
CA VAL A 226 -4.38 6.68 -1.09
C VAL A 226 -4.15 5.44 -1.96
N ILE A 227 -2.91 5.02 -2.07
CA ILE A 227 -2.53 3.79 -2.78
C ILE A 227 -1.96 2.79 -1.78
N THR A 228 -2.59 1.61 -1.69
CA THR A 228 -2.10 0.51 -0.86
C THR A 228 -1.05 -0.31 -1.61
N LEU A 229 0.10 -0.53 -0.98
CA LEU A 229 1.28 -1.13 -1.59
C LEU A 229 1.93 -2.15 -0.65
N GLN A 230 2.51 -3.19 -1.26
CA GLN A 230 3.30 -4.20 -0.58
C GLN A 230 4.81 -3.96 -0.80
N ASN A 231 5.65 -4.67 -0.04
CA ASN A 231 7.12 -4.51 -0.02
C ASN A 231 7.80 -4.40 -1.40
N HIS A 232 7.32 -5.15 -2.40
CA HIS A 232 7.94 -5.24 -3.74
C HIS A 232 7.07 -4.63 -4.86
N ASP A 233 6.15 -3.73 -4.51
CA ASP A 233 5.41 -2.94 -5.51
C ASP A 233 6.27 -1.76 -5.98
N ILE A 234 6.54 -1.71 -7.28
CA ILE A 234 7.41 -0.73 -7.94
C ILE A 234 6.55 0.29 -8.69
N PRO A 235 6.74 1.62 -8.52
CA PRO A 235 6.00 2.60 -9.29
C PRO A 235 6.31 2.46 -10.78
N LEU A 236 5.32 2.66 -11.64
CA LEU A 236 5.48 2.72 -13.10
C LEU A 236 5.25 4.12 -13.68
N ARG A 237 4.92 5.07 -12.82
CA ARG A 237 4.55 6.44 -13.15
C ARG A 237 5.37 7.41 -12.32
N THR A 238 5.74 8.51 -12.95
CA THR A 238 6.18 9.71 -12.23
C THR A 238 5.03 10.31 -11.44
N ASN A 239 5.31 11.15 -10.45
CA ASN A 239 4.27 11.82 -9.68
C ASN A 239 3.31 12.63 -10.58
N PHE A 240 3.86 13.37 -11.55
CA PHE A 240 3.08 14.14 -12.52
C PHE A 240 2.10 13.26 -13.31
N GLU A 241 2.55 12.12 -13.84
CA GLU A 241 1.68 11.18 -14.56
C GLU A 241 0.63 10.57 -13.62
N LEU A 242 1.04 10.15 -12.42
CA LEU A 242 0.15 9.57 -11.42
C LEU A 242 -0.98 10.52 -11.06
N VAL A 243 -0.67 11.78 -10.74
CA VAL A 243 -1.66 12.82 -10.42
C VAL A 243 -2.63 13.04 -11.59
N ASN A 244 -2.15 13.14 -12.83
CA ASN A 244 -3.01 13.31 -14.00
C ASN A 244 -3.96 12.11 -14.19
N ILE A 245 -3.48 10.88 -13.97
CA ILE A 245 -4.29 9.67 -14.08
C ILE A 245 -5.34 9.62 -12.96
N LEU A 246 -4.95 9.83 -11.70
CA LEU A 246 -5.88 9.79 -10.56
C LEU A 246 -6.95 10.89 -10.63
N ARG A 247 -6.60 12.07 -11.15
CA ARG A 247 -7.60 13.13 -11.44
C ARG A 247 -8.63 12.68 -12.46
N ALA A 248 -8.21 11.92 -13.48
CA ALA A 248 -9.11 11.38 -14.49
C ALA A 248 -10.09 10.34 -13.93
N LEU A 249 -9.80 9.72 -12.78
CA LEU A 249 -10.72 8.84 -12.08
C LEU A 249 -11.87 9.59 -11.39
N ASN A 250 -11.74 10.91 -11.20
CA ASN A 250 -12.81 11.80 -10.75
C ASN A 250 -13.57 11.30 -9.49
N GLY A 251 -12.84 10.84 -8.48
CA GLY A 251 -13.40 10.35 -7.22
C GLY A 251 -13.81 8.87 -7.23
N SER A 252 -13.77 8.19 -8.38
CA SER A 252 -13.92 6.73 -8.44
C SER A 252 -12.71 6.01 -7.86
N ASN A 253 -12.95 4.91 -7.15
CA ASN A 253 -11.87 4.05 -6.69
C ASN A 253 -11.40 3.13 -7.82
N ASP A 254 -10.14 2.70 -7.77
CA ASP A 254 -9.60 1.65 -8.63
C ASP A 254 -9.26 0.42 -7.78
N VAL A 255 -10.22 -0.52 -7.75
CA VAL A 255 -10.17 -1.75 -6.99
C VAL A 255 -10.51 -2.89 -7.95
N GLY A 256 -9.71 -3.95 -7.98
CA GLY A 256 -10.04 -5.12 -8.80
C GLY A 256 -11.33 -5.78 -8.29
N VAL A 257 -12.22 -6.18 -9.20
CA VAL A 257 -13.51 -6.80 -8.83
C VAL A 257 -13.75 -8.04 -9.68
N LEU A 258 -13.80 -9.20 -9.01
CA LEU A 258 -14.05 -10.52 -9.57
C LEU A 258 -14.88 -11.35 -8.58
N HIS A 259 -15.40 -12.49 -9.05
CA HIS A 259 -15.98 -13.48 -8.15
C HIS A 259 -14.98 -13.96 -7.11
N ALA A 260 -15.44 -14.07 -5.86
CA ALA A 260 -14.67 -14.74 -4.82
C ALA A 260 -14.48 -16.22 -5.16
N ILE A 261 -13.37 -16.80 -4.66
CA ILE A 261 -13.12 -18.23 -4.78
C ILE A 261 -13.92 -18.93 -3.67
N PRO A 262 -14.98 -19.70 -3.98
CA PRO A 262 -15.91 -20.17 -2.96
C PRO A 262 -15.26 -21.01 -1.86
N GLN A 263 -14.21 -21.76 -2.18
CA GLN A 263 -13.47 -22.60 -1.24
C GLN A 263 -12.67 -21.80 -0.20
N ARG A 264 -12.45 -20.50 -0.44
CA ARG A 264 -11.77 -19.62 0.51
C ARG A 264 -12.76 -19.01 1.50
N ILE A 265 -14.01 -18.77 1.10
CA ILE A 265 -14.97 -18.08 1.94
C ILE A 265 -15.48 -19.01 3.06
N PRO A 266 -15.47 -18.56 4.32
CA PRO A 266 -16.03 -19.31 5.44
C PRO A 266 -17.47 -19.75 5.15
N LYS A 267 -17.72 -21.05 5.28
CA LYS A 267 -19.07 -21.61 5.18
C LYS A 267 -19.85 -21.27 6.45
N ASN A 268 -21.16 -21.08 6.32
CA ASN A 268 -22.09 -20.83 7.44
C ASN A 268 -21.92 -19.49 8.17
N ILE A 269 -21.26 -18.51 7.55
CA ILE A 269 -21.26 -17.11 8.03
C ILE A 269 -22.40 -16.35 7.33
N GLN A 270 -23.18 -15.62 8.12
CA GLN A 270 -24.14 -14.65 7.59
C GLN A 270 -23.40 -13.34 7.29
N TRP A 271 -23.36 -12.95 6.02
CA TRP A 271 -22.71 -11.71 5.56
C TRP A 271 -23.67 -10.52 5.52
N THR A 272 -24.68 -10.51 6.39
CA THR A 272 -25.64 -9.40 6.49
C THR A 272 -25.04 -8.23 7.27
N TYR A 273 -25.54 -7.02 7.01
CA TYR A 273 -25.05 -5.82 7.71
C TYR A 273 -25.26 -5.97 9.22
N LYS A 274 -26.42 -6.52 9.61
CA LYS A 274 -26.74 -6.90 10.99
C LYS A 274 -25.79 -7.92 11.61
N ALA A 275 -25.48 -9.02 10.92
CA ALA A 275 -24.59 -10.05 11.49
C ALA A 275 -23.14 -9.58 11.62
N LEU A 276 -22.72 -8.63 10.77
CA LEU A 276 -21.37 -8.07 10.78
C LEU A 276 -21.22 -6.83 11.66
N HIS A 277 -22.32 -6.29 12.22
CA HIS A 277 -22.34 -4.94 12.83
C HIS A 277 -21.63 -3.91 11.95
N LEU A 278 -21.95 -3.94 10.64
CA LEU A 278 -21.11 -3.32 9.62
C LEU A 278 -21.01 -1.80 9.74
N PHE A 279 -22.11 -1.12 10.05
CA PHE A 279 -22.14 0.31 10.32
C PHE A 279 -21.96 0.56 11.81
N LYS A 280 -21.20 1.61 12.17
CA LYS A 280 -21.10 2.06 13.56
C LYS A 280 -22.43 2.61 14.09
N ASP A 281 -23.24 3.16 13.20
CA ASP A 281 -24.64 3.48 13.48
C ASP A 281 -25.48 2.21 13.33
N GLU A 282 -25.82 1.62 14.48
CA GLU A 282 -26.55 0.35 14.54
C GLU A 282 -27.94 0.40 13.88
N SER A 283 -28.53 1.59 13.70
CA SER A 283 -29.82 1.73 13.00
C SER A 283 -29.72 1.41 11.50
N LYS A 284 -28.52 1.48 10.92
CA LYS A 284 -28.25 1.14 9.51
C LYS A 284 -27.96 -0.35 9.29
N ASN A 285 -27.83 -1.14 10.36
CA ASN A 285 -27.50 -2.57 10.30
C ASN A 285 -28.76 -3.43 10.11
N ASP A 286 -29.15 -3.62 8.85
CA ASP A 286 -30.33 -4.39 8.44
C ASP A 286 -29.98 -5.79 7.86
N ASN A 287 -30.97 -6.47 7.28
CA ASN A 287 -30.83 -7.81 6.73
C ASN A 287 -30.24 -7.86 5.29
N ARG A 288 -29.85 -6.72 4.70
CA ARG A 288 -29.14 -6.72 3.42
C ARG A 288 -27.82 -7.47 3.57
N SER A 289 -27.50 -8.27 2.56
CA SER A 289 -26.32 -9.14 2.55
C SER A 289 -25.25 -8.61 1.61
N LEU A 290 -24.00 -8.66 2.04
CA LEU A 290 -22.85 -8.44 1.19
C LEU A 290 -22.56 -9.68 0.36
N LYS A 291 -22.42 -9.48 -0.95
CA LYS A 291 -21.80 -10.46 -1.82
C LYS A 291 -20.29 -10.32 -1.70
N ILE A 292 -19.64 -11.35 -1.17
CA ILE A 292 -18.18 -11.37 -1.06
C ILE A 292 -17.56 -11.44 -2.46
N THR A 293 -16.67 -10.51 -2.75
CA THR A 293 -15.94 -10.41 -4.02
C THR A 293 -14.44 -10.42 -3.78
N LYS A 294 -13.68 -10.64 -4.84
CA LYS A 294 -12.21 -10.69 -4.81
C LYS A 294 -11.63 -9.67 -5.76
N GLY A 295 -10.59 -8.99 -5.31
CA GLY A 295 -9.76 -8.08 -6.07
C GLY A 295 -8.26 -8.35 -5.91
N SER A 296 -7.53 -7.26 -5.80
CA SER A 296 -6.10 -7.17 -5.51
C SER A 296 -5.92 -6.47 -4.16
N ALA A 297 -4.89 -6.84 -3.40
CA ALA A 297 -4.53 -6.16 -2.15
C ALA A 297 -4.12 -4.69 -2.37
N SER A 298 -3.45 -4.41 -3.49
CA SER A 298 -3.12 -3.05 -3.91
C SER A 298 -4.32 -2.41 -4.59
N CYS A 299 -4.69 -1.20 -4.17
CA CYS A 299 -5.85 -0.44 -4.64
C CYS A 299 -5.50 1.06 -4.68
N SER A 300 -6.18 1.82 -5.54
CA SER A 300 -6.19 3.30 -5.45
C SER A 300 -7.55 3.75 -4.94
N LEU A 301 -7.60 4.24 -3.71
CA LEU A 301 -8.84 4.58 -3.01
C LEU A 301 -8.97 6.08 -2.86
N SER A 302 -10.12 6.64 -3.21
CA SER A 302 -10.41 8.05 -2.96
C SER A 302 -10.45 8.34 -1.46
N ARG A 303 -10.09 9.57 -1.06
CA ARG A 303 -10.19 9.98 0.35
C ARG A 303 -11.60 9.82 0.90
N ALA A 304 -12.63 10.09 0.10
CA ALA A 304 -14.03 9.92 0.50
C ALA A 304 -14.37 8.46 0.83
N PHE A 305 -13.88 7.50 0.04
CA PHE A 305 -14.07 6.09 0.34
C PHE A 305 -13.36 5.67 1.63
N VAL A 306 -12.12 6.14 1.82
CA VAL A 306 -11.34 5.84 3.03
C VAL A 306 -12.01 6.42 4.27
N ASP A 307 -12.50 7.66 4.18
CA ASP A 307 -13.26 8.30 5.26
C ASP A 307 -14.51 7.48 5.60
N PHE A 308 -15.30 7.08 4.60
CA PHE A 308 -16.47 6.22 4.78
C PHE A 308 -16.13 4.90 5.50
N ILE A 309 -15.15 4.12 5.01
CA ILE A 309 -14.85 2.81 5.60
C ILE A 309 -14.18 2.91 6.98
N VAL A 310 -13.53 4.02 7.31
CA VAL A 310 -12.89 4.21 8.63
C VAL A 310 -13.86 4.84 9.63
N ASN A 311 -14.65 5.83 9.21
CA ASN A 311 -15.46 6.66 10.10
C ASN A 311 -16.91 6.19 10.21
N GLU A 312 -17.52 5.64 9.15
CA GLU A 312 -18.91 5.18 9.17
C GLU A 312 -19.06 3.66 9.40
N LEU A 313 -18.09 2.86 8.94
CA LEU A 313 -18.13 1.41 9.08
C LEU A 313 -17.33 0.90 10.29
N ASP A 314 -17.77 -0.21 10.85
CA ASP A 314 -16.96 -1.08 11.72
C ASP A 314 -16.57 -2.35 10.97
N VAL A 315 -15.32 -2.37 10.50
CA VAL A 315 -14.79 -3.51 9.73
C VAL A 315 -14.09 -4.55 10.60
N ARG A 316 -14.08 -4.42 11.94
CA ARG A 316 -13.31 -5.29 12.84
C ARG A 316 -13.71 -6.75 12.70
N ILE A 317 -15.01 -7.03 12.82
CA ILE A 317 -15.57 -8.39 12.66
C ILE A 317 -15.22 -8.94 11.27
N PHE A 318 -15.30 -8.10 10.24
CA PHE A 318 -14.97 -8.50 8.87
C PHE A 318 -13.50 -8.91 8.72
N ILE A 319 -12.58 -8.07 9.22
CA ILE A 319 -11.14 -8.33 9.17
C ILE A 319 -10.79 -9.58 9.99
N GLU A 320 -11.40 -9.75 11.17
CA GLU A 320 -11.20 -10.95 12.01
C GLU A 320 -11.64 -12.24 11.30
N LEU A 321 -12.80 -12.22 10.64
CA LEU A 321 -13.29 -13.37 9.87
C LEU A 321 -12.33 -13.72 8.73
N PHE A 322 -11.84 -12.72 8.00
CA PHE A 322 -10.86 -12.94 6.94
C PHE A 322 -9.52 -13.41 7.47
N ASN A 323 -9.04 -12.89 8.61
CA ASN A 323 -7.79 -13.35 9.21
C ASN A 323 -7.84 -14.81 9.73
N ARG A 324 -9.02 -15.44 9.81
CA ARG A 324 -9.15 -16.87 10.11
C ARG A 324 -9.07 -17.76 8.88
N MET A 325 -9.07 -17.17 7.67
CA MET A 325 -9.03 -17.91 6.42
C MET A 325 -7.60 -18.31 6.03
N HIS A 326 -7.44 -19.41 5.31
CA HIS A 326 -6.11 -19.94 5.01
C HIS A 326 -5.25 -19.10 4.03
N TYR A 327 -5.85 -18.34 3.10
CA TYR A 327 -5.11 -17.67 2.02
C TYR A 327 -5.89 -16.57 1.28
N GLY A 328 -5.19 -15.51 0.87
CA GLY A 328 -5.69 -14.42 0.01
C GLY A 328 -6.67 -13.51 0.74
N VAL A 329 -6.44 -13.31 2.04
CA VAL A 329 -7.39 -12.66 2.97
C VAL A 329 -7.43 -11.14 2.79
N ASP A 330 -6.33 -10.57 2.31
CA ASP A 330 -6.12 -9.17 1.94
C ASP A 330 -6.76 -8.79 0.59
N GLU A 331 -7.21 -9.77 -0.20
CA GLU A 331 -7.73 -9.56 -1.55
C GLU A 331 -9.25 -9.38 -1.61
N MET A 332 -9.98 -9.34 -0.49
CA MET A 332 -11.46 -9.41 -0.52
C MET A 332 -12.18 -8.21 0.10
N LEU A 333 -11.65 -7.61 1.16
CA LEU A 333 -12.40 -6.57 1.91
C LEU A 333 -12.69 -5.35 1.05
N PHE A 334 -11.65 -4.73 0.47
CA PHE A 334 -11.84 -3.55 -0.36
C PHE A 334 -12.68 -3.85 -1.60
N SER A 335 -12.46 -4.99 -2.25
CA SER A 335 -13.30 -5.44 -3.37
C SER A 335 -14.76 -5.54 -2.95
N THR A 336 -15.05 -6.16 -1.81
CA THR A 336 -16.42 -6.38 -1.32
C THR A 336 -17.10 -5.06 -0.98
N LEU A 337 -16.46 -4.21 -0.17
CA LEU A 337 -17.03 -2.91 0.21
C LEU A 337 -17.18 -1.98 -1.01
N HIS A 338 -16.27 -2.06 -1.97
CA HIS A 338 -16.32 -1.27 -3.20
C HIS A 338 -17.42 -1.74 -4.16
N SER A 339 -17.59 -3.05 -4.35
CA SER A 339 -18.45 -3.57 -5.42
C SER A 339 -19.92 -3.68 -5.02
N ASN A 340 -20.26 -3.74 -3.73
CA ASN A 340 -21.65 -3.88 -3.30
C ASN A 340 -22.37 -2.52 -3.36
N GLU A 341 -23.09 -2.27 -4.46
CA GLU A 341 -23.77 -1.00 -4.75
C GLU A 341 -24.78 -0.58 -3.66
N GLY A 342 -25.37 -1.54 -2.95
CA GLY A 342 -26.30 -1.28 -1.84
C GLY A 342 -25.67 -0.60 -0.63
N LEU A 343 -24.34 -0.62 -0.49
CA LEU A 343 -23.62 0.13 0.56
C LEU A 343 -23.54 1.63 0.28
N ASP A 344 -23.80 2.02 -0.97
CA ASP A 344 -23.58 3.37 -1.49
C ASP A 344 -22.19 3.96 -1.18
N ALA A 345 -21.15 3.11 -1.14
CA ALA A 345 -19.81 3.56 -0.79
C ALA A 345 -19.26 4.60 -1.80
N PRO A 346 -18.61 5.69 -1.35
CA PRO A 346 -18.08 6.73 -2.24
C PRO A 346 -17.11 6.17 -3.28
N GLY A 347 -17.30 6.53 -4.56
CA GLY A 347 -16.48 6.00 -5.66
C GLY A 347 -16.61 4.49 -5.88
N GLY A 348 -17.63 3.85 -5.29
CA GLY A 348 -17.95 2.43 -5.41
C GLY A 348 -18.32 2.00 -6.83
N TYR A 349 -18.45 0.69 -7.03
CA TYR A 349 -18.84 0.07 -8.30
C TYR A 349 -20.03 -0.87 -8.08
N THR A 350 -20.10 -1.99 -8.82
CA THR A 350 -21.26 -2.89 -8.82
C THR A 350 -20.84 -4.37 -8.90
N THR A 351 -21.65 -5.21 -8.27
CA THR A 351 -21.58 -6.68 -8.37
C THR A 351 -22.23 -7.24 -9.65
N GLN A 352 -22.82 -6.39 -10.49
CA GLN A 352 -23.31 -6.80 -11.81
C GLN A 352 -22.17 -7.19 -12.77
N CYS A 353 -21.00 -6.57 -12.60
CA CYS A 353 -19.89 -6.71 -13.55
C CYS A 353 -18.83 -7.76 -13.18
N LEU A 354 -19.10 -8.69 -12.25
CA LEU A 354 -18.09 -9.67 -11.80
C LEU A 354 -17.56 -10.60 -12.90
N ASN A 355 -18.30 -10.76 -14.00
CA ASN A 355 -17.93 -11.59 -15.14
C ASN A 355 -17.05 -10.86 -16.16
N LYS A 356 -16.82 -9.56 -16.00
CA LYS A 356 -16.05 -8.74 -16.94
C LYS A 356 -14.93 -8.03 -16.20
N PHE A 357 -13.79 -7.88 -16.86
CA PHE A 357 -12.69 -7.12 -16.29
C PHE A 357 -13.12 -5.65 -16.14
N ASN A 358 -13.04 -5.13 -14.91
CA ASN A 358 -13.50 -3.78 -14.58
C ASN A 358 -12.50 -2.67 -14.96
N GLY A 359 -11.43 -3.01 -15.68
CA GLY A 359 -10.42 -2.04 -16.09
C GLY A 359 -9.40 -1.70 -15.02
N TYR A 360 -9.21 -2.55 -14.00
CA TYR A 360 -8.27 -2.32 -12.88
C TYR A 360 -6.86 -1.92 -13.34
N ILE A 361 -6.33 -0.79 -12.83
CA ILE A 361 -5.05 -0.19 -13.26
C ILE A 361 -3.97 -0.08 -12.17
N THR A 362 -4.28 -0.32 -10.90
CA THR A 362 -3.36 0.03 -9.81
C THR A 362 -2.09 -0.82 -9.88
N ARG A 363 -2.20 -2.12 -10.17
CA ARG A 363 -1.05 -3.04 -10.12
C ARG A 363 -0.98 -4.00 -11.30
N TYR A 364 0.11 -3.90 -12.05
CA TYR A 364 0.52 -4.85 -13.07
C TYR A 364 1.11 -6.09 -12.42
N VAL A 365 0.64 -7.27 -12.83
CA VAL A 365 1.15 -8.57 -12.37
C VAL A 365 1.17 -9.53 -13.54
N VAL A 366 2.31 -10.18 -13.78
CA VAL A 366 2.40 -11.28 -14.74
C VAL A 366 2.29 -12.60 -13.99
N TRP A 367 1.25 -13.37 -14.29
CA TRP A 367 1.07 -14.71 -13.73
C TRP A 367 1.74 -15.74 -14.62
N LYS A 368 2.39 -16.76 -14.04
CA LYS A 368 3.09 -17.83 -14.77
C LYS A 368 2.28 -18.43 -15.93
N ARG A 369 0.96 -18.50 -15.76
CA ARG A 369 0.01 -19.06 -16.72
C ARG A 369 -0.07 -18.28 -18.04
N SER A 370 0.28 -16.99 -18.05
CA SER A 370 0.20 -16.17 -19.26
C SER A 370 1.35 -16.40 -20.24
N LYS A 371 2.42 -17.12 -19.84
CA LYS A 371 3.68 -17.27 -20.61
C LYS A 371 4.34 -15.95 -21.03
N GLN A 372 4.00 -14.84 -20.36
CA GLN A 372 4.52 -13.50 -20.63
C GLN A 372 5.65 -13.07 -19.68
N CYS A 373 6.08 -13.96 -18.78
CA CYS A 373 7.17 -13.66 -17.85
C CYS A 373 8.49 -13.76 -18.61
N LYS A 374 8.97 -12.64 -19.16
CA LYS A 374 10.18 -12.62 -20.00
C LYS A 374 11.41 -12.91 -19.17
N SER A 375 11.39 -12.58 -17.87
CA SER A 375 12.47 -12.99 -16.99
C SER A 375 12.64 -14.52 -16.88
N GLY A 376 11.57 -15.29 -17.09
CA GLY A 376 11.54 -16.73 -16.87
C GLY A 376 11.54 -17.14 -15.39
N ILE A 377 11.53 -16.19 -14.45
CA ILE A 377 11.63 -16.45 -13.00
C ILE A 377 10.27 -16.19 -12.36
N ASP A 378 9.72 -17.18 -11.63
CA ASP A 378 8.48 -17.01 -10.89
C ASP A 378 8.59 -17.48 -9.43
N ARG A 379 7.87 -16.82 -8.53
CA ARG A 379 7.72 -17.23 -7.13
C ARG A 379 6.25 -17.25 -6.76
N HIS A 380 5.75 -18.43 -6.39
CA HIS A 380 4.33 -18.71 -6.14
C HIS A 380 3.43 -18.41 -7.36
N ARG A 381 3.90 -18.74 -8.58
CA ARG A 381 3.17 -18.53 -9.85
C ARG A 381 3.02 -17.06 -10.25
N VAL A 382 3.74 -16.14 -9.62
CA VAL A 382 3.85 -14.72 -9.99
C VAL A 382 5.26 -14.47 -10.51
N CYS A 383 5.36 -13.84 -11.67
CA CYS A 383 6.63 -13.46 -12.29
C CYS A 383 7.42 -12.52 -11.38
N ILE A 384 8.72 -12.74 -11.30
CA ILE A 384 9.68 -11.77 -10.78
C ILE A 384 10.21 -11.03 -11.98
N LEU A 385 9.75 -9.79 -12.16
CA LEU A 385 10.07 -8.95 -13.30
C LEU A 385 11.57 -8.63 -13.30
N GLY A 386 12.23 -8.90 -14.41
CA GLY A 386 13.66 -8.66 -14.62
C GLY A 386 13.92 -7.68 -15.77
N ILE A 387 15.18 -7.61 -16.20
CA ILE A 387 15.61 -6.72 -17.29
C ILE A 387 14.77 -6.93 -18.57
N ALA A 388 14.48 -8.16 -18.97
CA ALA A 388 13.73 -8.45 -20.19
C ALA A 388 12.26 -7.98 -20.14
N ASP A 389 11.70 -7.71 -18.96
CA ASP A 389 10.33 -7.23 -18.81
C ASP A 389 10.22 -5.69 -18.93
N LEU A 390 11.32 -4.94 -18.86
CA LEU A 390 11.30 -3.47 -18.73
C LEU A 390 10.59 -2.76 -19.89
N ALA A 391 10.77 -3.24 -21.13
CA ALA A 391 10.08 -2.69 -22.30
C ALA A 391 8.54 -2.84 -22.21
N ASP A 392 8.05 -3.92 -21.60
CA ASP A 392 6.61 -4.13 -21.42
C ASP A 392 6.07 -3.24 -20.30
N LEU A 393 6.86 -3.03 -19.24
CA LEU A 393 6.52 -2.08 -18.17
C LEU A 393 6.45 -0.64 -18.67
N ALA A 394 7.30 -0.24 -19.60
CA ALA A 394 7.27 1.09 -20.22
C ALA A 394 5.98 1.34 -21.01
N ARG A 395 5.43 0.30 -21.65
CA ARG A 395 4.19 0.36 -22.45
C ARG A 395 2.91 0.12 -21.65
N SER A 396 3.05 -0.47 -20.46
CA SER A 396 1.96 -0.77 -19.55
C SER A 396 1.15 0.48 -19.17
N ARG A 397 -0.17 0.34 -18.99
CA ARG A 397 -1.08 1.39 -18.49
C ARG A 397 -1.24 1.42 -16.96
N PHE A 398 -0.60 0.50 -16.25
CA PHE A 398 -0.74 0.39 -14.80
C PHE A 398 0.06 1.44 -14.01
N LEU A 399 -0.32 1.65 -12.75
CA LEU A 399 0.33 2.62 -11.86
C LEU A 399 1.57 2.04 -11.18
N PHE A 400 1.51 0.77 -10.79
CA PHE A 400 2.57 0.01 -10.12
C PHE A 400 2.75 -1.37 -10.78
N ALA A 401 3.86 -2.04 -10.50
CA ALA A 401 4.12 -3.41 -10.88
C ALA A 401 4.54 -4.27 -9.70
N ASN A 402 4.12 -5.54 -9.71
CA ASN A 402 4.55 -6.57 -8.78
C ASN A 402 5.09 -7.79 -9.56
N LYS A 403 6.29 -8.27 -9.29
CA LYS A 403 7.29 -7.76 -8.32
C LYS A 403 8.68 -7.76 -8.91
N MET A 404 9.51 -6.84 -8.45
CA MET A 404 10.96 -6.88 -8.64
C MET A 404 11.64 -7.14 -7.30
N ILE A 405 12.71 -7.93 -7.31
CA ILE A 405 13.36 -8.40 -6.08
C ILE A 405 14.87 -8.11 -6.15
N PRO A 406 15.45 -7.35 -5.19
CA PRO A 406 16.85 -6.93 -5.25
C PRO A 406 17.85 -8.09 -5.31
N PHE A 407 17.61 -9.18 -4.57
CA PHE A 407 18.51 -10.32 -4.55
C PHE A 407 18.41 -11.22 -5.81
N ILE A 408 17.52 -10.89 -6.76
CA ILE A 408 17.31 -11.67 -7.99
C ILE A 408 17.78 -10.87 -9.20
N ASP A 409 17.27 -9.65 -9.37
CA ASP A 409 17.65 -8.77 -10.47
C ASP A 409 17.52 -7.31 -10.04
N TYR A 410 18.57 -6.79 -9.41
CA TYR A 410 18.65 -5.38 -9.06
C TYR A 410 19.00 -4.49 -10.26
N SER A 411 19.57 -5.05 -11.33
CA SER A 411 19.74 -4.32 -12.59
C SER A 411 18.40 -3.82 -13.13
N ALA A 412 17.36 -4.64 -13.10
CA ALA A 412 16.01 -4.25 -13.50
C ALA A 412 15.49 -3.05 -12.66
N ILE A 413 15.65 -3.10 -11.34
CA ILE A 413 15.23 -2.05 -10.40
C ILE A 413 16.00 -0.76 -10.66
N SER A 414 17.33 -0.85 -10.73
CA SER A 414 18.23 0.29 -10.93
C SER A 414 17.98 0.97 -12.29
N CYS A 415 17.82 0.20 -13.36
CA CYS A 415 17.54 0.74 -14.69
C CYS A 415 16.13 1.32 -14.80
N TRP A 416 15.12 0.70 -14.17
CA TRP A 416 13.78 1.26 -14.12
C TRP A 416 13.72 2.57 -13.33
N ALA A 417 14.42 2.65 -12.20
CA ALA A 417 14.54 3.88 -11.42
C ALA A 417 15.18 5.01 -12.24
N GLN A 418 16.26 4.71 -12.96
CA GLN A 418 16.90 5.64 -13.91
C GLN A 418 15.91 6.14 -14.97
N TYR A 419 15.16 5.21 -15.57
CA TYR A 419 14.17 5.52 -16.58
C TYR A 419 13.06 6.44 -16.05
N LEU A 420 12.52 6.17 -14.85
CA LEU A 420 11.51 7.02 -14.22
C LEU A 420 12.04 8.39 -13.83
N LEU A 421 13.24 8.48 -13.27
CA LEU A 421 13.86 9.76 -12.93
C LEU A 421 14.08 10.61 -14.18
N ASN A 422 14.51 10.00 -15.29
CA ASN A 422 14.64 10.71 -16.56
C ASN A 422 13.28 11.21 -17.07
N ARG A 423 12.23 10.38 -17.02
CA ARG A 423 10.86 10.77 -17.38
C ARG A 423 10.29 11.89 -16.50
N SER A 424 10.76 12.03 -15.26
CA SER A 424 10.28 13.06 -14.33
C SER A 424 10.80 14.47 -14.63
N ARG A 425 11.84 14.61 -15.48
CA ARG A 425 12.47 15.89 -15.86
C ARG A 425 11.46 16.83 -16.52
N ILE A 426 11.62 18.14 -16.28
CA ILE A 426 10.69 19.20 -16.74
C ILE A 426 10.44 19.14 -18.25
N GLU A 427 11.48 18.89 -19.05
CA GLU A 427 11.38 18.79 -20.51
C GLU A 427 10.36 17.73 -20.96
N ASN A 428 10.26 16.64 -20.21
CA ASN A 428 9.35 15.53 -20.48
C ASN A 428 7.92 15.80 -19.98
N ARG A 429 7.70 16.85 -19.16
CA ARG A 429 6.37 17.27 -18.66
C ARG A 429 5.62 18.20 -19.62
N LYS A 430 6.25 18.67 -20.69
CA LYS A 430 5.63 19.58 -21.67
C LYS A 430 4.51 18.92 -22.48
N ARG A 431 4.47 17.58 -22.53
CA ARG A 431 3.44 16.83 -23.25
C ARG A 431 2.27 16.51 -22.32
N SER A 432 1.05 16.77 -22.76
CA SER A 432 -0.16 16.36 -22.06
C SER A 432 -0.20 14.84 -21.92
N ILE A 433 -0.47 14.34 -20.71
CA ILE A 433 -0.71 12.92 -20.49
C ILE A 433 -2.08 12.57 -21.08
N ASN A 434 -2.11 11.60 -22.01
CA ASN A 434 -3.39 11.12 -22.54
C ASN A 434 -4.13 10.34 -21.46
N THR A 435 -5.15 10.99 -20.88
CA THR A 435 -5.96 10.42 -19.80
C THR A 435 -7.26 9.77 -20.28
N TYR A 436 -7.52 9.75 -21.59
CA TYR A 436 -8.79 9.28 -22.16
C TYR A 436 -9.14 7.86 -21.72
N TYR A 437 -8.16 6.94 -21.75
CA TYR A 437 -8.38 5.57 -21.30
C TYR A 437 -8.86 5.52 -19.83
N TYR A 438 -8.24 6.31 -18.95
CA TYR A 438 -8.53 6.30 -17.52
C TYR A 438 -9.89 6.96 -17.20
N SER A 439 -10.24 8.05 -17.89
CA SER A 439 -11.51 8.76 -17.69
C SER A 439 -12.75 8.03 -18.23
N HIS A 440 -12.54 6.94 -18.97
CA HIS A 440 -13.57 6.09 -19.57
C HIS A 440 -13.54 4.65 -19.01
N LEU A 441 -12.78 4.40 -17.94
CA LEU A 441 -12.85 3.11 -17.25
C LEU A 441 -14.29 2.85 -16.79
N PRO A 442 -14.77 1.59 -16.80
CA PRO A 442 -16.13 1.25 -16.42
C PRO A 442 -16.55 1.84 -15.07
N VAL A 443 -15.68 1.82 -14.07
CA VAL A 443 -15.94 2.40 -12.74
C VAL A 443 -16.14 3.91 -12.77
N VAL A 444 -15.43 4.63 -13.65
CA VAL A 444 -15.56 6.09 -13.80
C VAL A 444 -16.87 6.42 -14.50
N THR A 445 -17.20 5.70 -15.56
CA THR A 445 -18.48 5.84 -16.28
C THR A 445 -19.66 5.52 -15.38
N PHE A 446 -19.55 4.47 -14.56
CA PHE A 446 -20.56 4.13 -13.55
C PHE A 446 -20.80 5.29 -12.57
N ASN A 447 -19.73 5.86 -12.01
CA ASN A 447 -19.87 6.92 -11.01
C ASN A 447 -20.35 8.26 -11.60
N LYS A 448 -20.07 8.55 -12.88
CA LYS A 448 -20.61 9.73 -13.59
C LYS A 448 -22.14 9.74 -13.64
N GLN A 449 -22.78 8.56 -13.64
CA GLN A 449 -24.24 8.41 -13.70
C GLN A 449 -24.78 7.56 -12.54
N ARG A 450 -24.08 7.56 -11.40
CA ARG A 450 -24.34 6.68 -10.25
C ARG A 450 -25.82 6.67 -9.85
N TYR A 451 -26.42 7.86 -9.70
CA TYR A 451 -27.82 8.02 -9.30
C TYR A 451 -28.81 7.35 -10.27
N SER A 452 -28.49 7.30 -11.57
CA SER A 452 -29.32 6.61 -12.56
C SER A 452 -29.19 5.10 -12.43
N PHE A 453 -27.95 4.60 -12.26
CA PHE A 453 -27.68 3.16 -12.19
C PHE A 453 -28.07 2.52 -10.85
N THR A 454 -28.09 3.26 -9.75
CA THR A 454 -28.58 2.74 -8.47
C THR A 454 -30.09 2.46 -8.49
N LYS A 455 -30.86 3.17 -9.33
CA LYS A 455 -32.30 2.92 -9.51
C LYS A 455 -32.60 1.72 -10.42
N ASN A 456 -31.81 1.53 -11.48
CA ASN A 456 -31.90 0.38 -12.36
C ASN A 456 -30.51 -0.03 -12.88
N ILE A 457 -29.89 -0.96 -12.16
CA ILE A 457 -28.52 -1.41 -12.43
C ILE A 457 -28.40 -2.17 -13.77
N THR A 458 -29.49 -2.81 -14.23
CA THR A 458 -29.48 -3.63 -15.46
C THR A 458 -29.15 -2.82 -16.72
N ASN A 459 -29.35 -1.50 -16.68
CA ASN A 459 -29.03 -0.60 -17.78
C ASN A 459 -27.53 -0.26 -17.88
N PHE A 460 -26.73 -0.58 -16.85
CA PHE A 460 -25.29 -0.37 -16.88
C PHE A 460 -24.58 -1.49 -17.65
N GLY A 461 -24.00 -1.12 -18.80
CA GLY A 461 -23.11 -1.99 -19.56
C GLY A 461 -21.74 -2.09 -18.90
N CYS A 462 -21.51 -3.20 -18.20
CA CYS A 462 -20.21 -3.87 -18.24
C CYS A 462 -19.93 -4.22 -19.72
#